data_AF-A0A4V3A5X0-F1
#
_entry.id   AF-A0A4V3A5X0-F1
#
_cell.length_a   1.000
_cell.length_b   1.000
_cell.length_c   1.000
_cell.angle_alpha   90.00
_cell.angle_beta   90.00
_cell.angle_gamma   90.00
#
_symmetry.space_group_name_H-M   'P 1'
#
loop_
_entity.id
_entity.type
_entity.pdbx_description
1 polymer ?
#
loop_
_entity_poly.entity_id
_entity_poly.type
_entity_poly.pdbx_seq_one_letter_code
_entity_poly.pdbx_strand_id
1 'polypeptide(L)'
;MTITWGDIGEWDENTISDVAAGLRSRSKSIQEVKDGLKNLPMIATWEGQGATAANQSLDKIAKNIIEQSAAHDESAAAMEKSALEVSLVKRMKQAAEDEAKTGHFLIDPQTGAVSADPNFEKQNPDAKADIESKVRMALQAADVADGDLRHAVNLASGAEAASGHKYNDESFSWTNKAETDRQAFEHMFGRAPTTPADFATAAALNPNSYDPKNGIAQPEVRVAKIEPHPGWGTVRTNFFIPQREVAYPSLSKAQGHNLGDNRGFDPYADPEHSRVSVLVDYENGVIVTRQNPSVDSVSGEAMAGHPWVTAGQNTNGAVAIAYSTADPFSPGGEGLAKVTGYSVHGQVVIQGGPDGAKIGGNVTQFPAVEVYHDSPKGVTDTVFTNMPANTTSYGPMVGLLNTQGIGDGELYRTMANTPLVPLGTVNAPPVITPTMPEPLHLPVGER
;
A
#
# COMPACT_ATOMS: atom_id res chain seq x y z
N MET A 1 18.61 -21.31 13.59
CA MET A 1 17.81 -22.39 14.19
C MET A 1 16.47 -22.40 13.49
N THR A 2 15.75 -23.52 13.49
CA THR A 2 14.35 -23.54 13.03
C THR A 2 13.47 -23.25 14.23
N ILE A 3 12.54 -22.31 14.09
CA ILE A 3 11.66 -21.89 15.19
C ILE A 3 10.58 -22.95 15.42
N THR A 4 10.38 -23.31 16.68
CA THR A 4 9.34 -24.25 17.08
C THR A 4 8.02 -23.54 17.37
N TRP A 5 6.92 -24.30 17.43
CA TRP A 5 5.61 -23.75 17.78
C TRP A 5 5.58 -23.14 19.19
N GLY A 6 6.37 -23.70 20.11
CA GLY A 6 6.54 -23.22 21.48
C GLY A 6 7.30 -21.91 21.56
N ASP A 7 8.37 -21.76 20.77
CA ASP A 7 9.25 -20.58 20.80
C ASP A 7 8.51 -19.27 20.51
N ILE A 8 7.47 -19.31 19.66
CA ILE A 8 6.61 -18.16 19.34
C ILE A 8 6.02 -17.52 20.61
N GLY A 9 5.71 -18.32 21.63
CA GLY A 9 5.13 -17.84 22.88
C GLY A 9 6.12 -17.09 23.76
N GLU A 10 7.42 -17.36 23.61
CA GLU A 10 8.49 -16.84 24.46
C GLU A 10 9.04 -15.49 23.97
N TRP A 11 8.73 -15.09 22.74
CA TRP A 11 9.14 -13.79 22.21
C TRP A 11 8.49 -12.64 22.96
N ASP A 12 9.21 -11.54 23.17
CA ASP A 12 8.68 -10.33 23.80
C ASP A 12 8.85 -9.12 22.86
N GLU A 13 7.75 -8.73 22.24
CA GLU A 13 7.66 -7.56 21.35
C GLU A 13 8.03 -6.24 22.05
N ASN A 14 7.82 -6.12 23.37
CA ASN A 14 8.11 -4.90 24.10
C ASN A 14 9.62 -4.73 24.30
N THR A 15 10.31 -5.81 24.66
CA THR A 15 11.78 -5.81 24.76
C THR A 15 12.42 -5.41 23.42
N ILE A 16 11.91 -5.94 22.29
CA ILE A 16 12.41 -5.57 20.96
C ILE A 16 12.17 -4.06 20.67
N SER A 17 10.98 -3.55 21.02
CA SER A 17 10.62 -2.14 20.85
C SER A 17 11.47 -1.20 21.73
N ASP A 18 11.81 -1.62 22.95
CA ASP A 18 12.67 -0.86 23.87
C ASP A 18 14.10 -0.72 23.32
N VAL A 19 14.65 -1.79 22.74
CA VAL A 19 15.97 -1.74 22.09
C VAL A 19 15.94 -0.80 20.87
N ALA A 20 14.86 -0.83 20.07
CA ALA A 20 14.68 0.09 18.96
C ALA A 20 14.65 1.56 19.39
N ALA A 21 13.92 1.88 20.46
CA ALA A 21 13.88 3.21 21.04
C ALA A 21 15.28 3.67 21.51
N GLY A 22 16.05 2.75 22.12
CA GLY A 22 17.45 2.99 22.49
C GLY A 22 18.35 3.31 21.29
N LEU A 23 18.18 2.59 20.18
CA LEU A 23 18.94 2.82 18.93
C LEU A 23 18.61 4.18 18.31
N ARG A 24 17.34 4.60 18.29
CA ARG A 24 16.97 5.95 17.82
C ARG A 24 17.56 7.05 18.68
N SER A 25 17.52 6.87 20.00
CA SER A 25 18.16 7.82 20.94
C SER A 25 19.65 7.96 20.64
N ARG A 26 20.33 6.83 20.38
CA ARG A 26 21.74 6.81 19.99
C ARG A 26 22.00 7.48 18.64
N SER A 27 21.16 7.23 17.63
CA SER A 27 21.27 7.91 16.32
C SER A 27 21.17 9.42 16.48
N LYS A 28 20.18 9.91 17.26
CA LYS A 28 20.01 11.33 17.55
C LYS A 28 21.25 11.93 18.22
N SER A 29 21.80 11.29 19.25
CA SER A 29 23.03 11.77 19.90
C SER A 29 24.22 11.82 18.93
N ILE A 30 24.33 10.85 18.01
CA ILE A 30 25.37 10.82 16.98
C ILE A 30 25.21 11.99 15.98
N GLN A 31 23.98 12.33 15.60
CA GLN A 31 23.70 13.48 14.75
C GLN A 31 24.00 14.81 15.47
N GLU A 32 23.70 14.92 16.75
CA GLU A 32 24.07 16.10 17.56
C GLU A 32 25.60 16.30 17.64
N VAL A 33 26.37 15.21 17.75
CA VAL A 33 27.85 15.26 17.68
C VAL A 33 28.31 15.76 16.31
N LYS A 34 27.72 15.28 15.20
CA LYS A 34 28.03 15.76 13.84
C LYS A 34 27.80 17.26 13.69
N ASP A 35 26.68 17.76 14.20
CA ASP A 35 26.34 19.18 14.13
C ASP A 35 27.27 20.02 15.01
N GLY A 36 27.66 19.50 16.18
CA GLY A 36 28.68 20.11 17.04
C GLY A 36 30.05 20.22 16.34
N LEU A 37 30.48 19.18 15.61
CA LEU A 37 31.75 19.19 14.87
C LEU A 37 31.78 20.26 13.76
N LYS A 38 30.65 20.50 13.08
CA LYS A 38 30.53 21.55 12.06
C LYS A 38 30.63 22.97 12.62
N ASN A 39 30.28 23.15 13.89
CA ASN A 39 30.21 24.45 14.55
C ASN A 39 31.46 24.79 15.38
N LEU A 40 32.55 24.03 15.24
CA LEU A 40 33.78 24.30 15.99
C LEU A 40 34.42 25.64 15.55
N PRO A 41 34.57 26.63 16.46
CA PRO A 41 35.04 27.97 16.11
C PRO A 41 36.45 28.03 15.50
N MET A 42 37.28 27.02 15.78
CA MET A 42 38.66 26.95 15.32
C MET A 42 38.79 26.60 13.83
N ILE A 43 37.75 26.02 13.21
CA ILE A 43 37.78 25.64 11.78
C ILE A 43 37.63 26.87 10.88
N ALA A 44 36.91 27.90 11.33
CA ALA A 44 36.60 29.07 10.52
C ALA A 44 37.79 30.03 10.32
N THR A 45 38.83 29.94 11.16
CA THR A 45 39.97 30.87 11.16
C THR A 45 41.31 30.20 10.89
N TRP A 46 41.34 28.88 10.72
CA TRP A 46 42.56 28.11 10.53
C TRP A 46 42.81 27.84 9.03
N GLU A 47 43.93 28.34 8.52
CA GLU A 47 44.31 28.24 7.11
C GLU A 47 45.68 27.52 6.92
N GLY A 48 45.94 27.05 5.69
CA GLY A 48 47.18 26.35 5.32
C GLY A 48 47.06 24.83 5.22
N GLN A 49 48.17 24.13 4.91
CA GLN A 49 48.16 22.69 4.64
C GLN A 49 47.66 21.83 5.82
N GLY A 50 47.95 22.25 7.06
CA GLY A 50 47.44 21.61 8.27
C GLY A 50 45.91 21.71 8.39
N ALA A 51 45.34 22.86 8.04
CA ALA A 51 43.89 23.07 8.02
C ALA A 51 43.22 22.23 6.93
N THR A 52 43.82 22.11 5.74
CA THR A 52 43.32 21.23 4.68
C THR A 52 43.30 19.76 5.12
N ALA A 53 44.36 19.28 5.74
CA ALA A 53 44.43 17.90 6.25
C ALA A 53 43.41 17.64 7.38
N ALA A 54 43.22 18.62 8.27
CA ALA A 54 42.22 18.54 9.33
C ALA A 54 40.79 18.50 8.77
N ASN A 55 40.46 19.34 7.79
CA ASN A 55 39.15 19.33 7.12
C ASN A 55 38.87 18.00 6.42
N GLN A 56 39.86 17.42 5.72
CA GLN A 56 39.71 16.08 5.13
C GLN A 56 39.50 14.97 6.17
N SER A 57 40.10 15.10 7.36
CA SER A 57 39.88 14.16 8.46
C SER A 57 38.48 14.31 9.06
N LEU A 58 38.03 15.55 9.25
CA LEU A 58 36.68 15.87 9.72
C LEU A 58 35.61 15.40 8.73
N ASP A 59 35.83 15.53 7.42
CA ASP A 59 34.93 15.00 6.39
C ASP A 59 34.79 13.47 6.47
N LYS A 60 35.90 12.75 6.71
CA LYS A 60 35.88 11.30 6.92
C LYS A 60 35.12 10.91 8.18
N ILE A 61 35.32 11.65 9.28
CA ILE A 61 34.61 11.44 10.55
C ILE A 61 33.12 11.72 10.37
N ALA A 62 32.76 12.83 9.73
CA ALA A 62 31.38 13.20 9.45
C ALA A 62 30.68 12.16 8.55
N LYS A 63 31.40 11.61 7.56
CA LYS A 63 30.89 10.53 6.70
C LYS A 63 30.63 9.25 7.49
N ASN A 64 31.57 8.82 8.32
CA ASN A 64 31.41 7.63 9.17
C ASN A 64 30.25 7.79 10.17
N ILE A 65 30.12 8.99 10.74
CA ILE A 65 29.01 9.35 11.62
C ILE A 65 27.65 9.25 10.89
N ILE A 66 27.56 9.75 9.65
CA ILE A 66 26.34 9.62 8.84
C ILE A 66 26.00 8.15 8.59
N GLU A 67 26.98 7.36 8.17
CA GLU A 67 26.82 5.92 7.90
C GLU A 67 26.33 5.16 9.14
N GLN A 68 26.92 5.42 10.32
CA GLN A 68 26.49 4.79 11.58
C GLN A 68 25.11 5.26 12.05
N SER A 69 24.79 6.56 11.90
CA SER A 69 23.45 7.06 12.26
C SER A 69 22.36 6.42 11.39
N ALA A 70 22.62 6.29 10.09
CA ALA A 70 21.70 5.63 9.17
C ALA A 70 21.51 4.15 9.54
N ALA A 71 22.59 3.44 9.88
CA ALA A 71 22.52 2.04 10.30
C ALA A 71 21.72 1.85 11.61
N HIS A 72 21.88 2.75 12.59
CA HIS A 72 21.08 2.70 13.82
C HIS A 72 19.61 3.04 13.59
N ASP A 73 19.29 3.99 12.72
CA ASP A 73 17.90 4.33 12.39
C ASP A 73 17.21 3.19 11.64
N GLU A 74 17.92 2.57 10.69
CA GLU A 74 17.44 1.42 9.92
C GLU A 74 17.29 0.17 10.80
N SER A 75 18.26 -0.09 11.68
CA SER A 75 18.17 -1.16 12.69
C SER A 75 16.99 -0.97 13.64
N ALA A 76 16.79 0.25 14.17
CA ALA A 76 15.65 0.55 15.03
C ALA A 76 14.32 0.29 14.31
N ALA A 77 14.21 0.70 13.05
CA ALA A 77 13.02 0.45 12.24
C ALA A 77 12.79 -1.06 12.03
N ALA A 78 13.83 -1.85 11.76
CA ALA A 78 13.73 -3.30 11.59
C ALA A 78 13.37 -4.03 12.91
N MET A 79 13.83 -3.53 14.07
CA MET A 79 13.41 -4.06 15.38
C MET A 79 11.94 -3.77 15.66
N GLU A 80 11.45 -2.55 15.43
CA GLU A 80 10.02 -2.22 15.61
C GLU A 80 9.10 -3.06 14.73
N LYS A 81 9.55 -3.38 13.52
CA LYS A 81 8.85 -4.33 12.65
C LYS A 81 8.79 -5.72 13.25
N SER A 82 9.95 -6.24 13.68
CA SER A 82 10.05 -7.58 14.26
C SER A 82 9.12 -7.69 15.47
N ALA A 83 8.99 -6.63 16.27
CA ALA A 83 8.01 -6.57 17.35
C ALA A 83 6.55 -6.70 16.87
N LEU A 84 6.17 -5.99 15.78
CA LEU A 84 4.83 -6.11 15.19
C LEU A 84 4.57 -7.49 14.56
N GLU A 85 5.57 -8.06 13.90
CA GLU A 85 5.51 -9.39 13.31
C GLU A 85 5.39 -10.46 14.40
N VAL A 86 6.16 -10.37 15.48
CA VAL A 86 6.00 -11.20 16.68
C VAL A 86 4.55 -11.13 17.20
N SER A 87 3.99 -9.93 17.35
CA SER A 87 2.58 -9.78 17.76
C SER A 87 1.59 -10.40 16.76
N LEU A 88 1.84 -10.31 15.46
CA LEU A 88 1.02 -10.96 14.43
C LEU A 88 1.12 -12.49 14.49
N VAL A 89 2.33 -13.03 14.58
CA VAL A 89 2.60 -14.47 14.71
C VAL A 89 1.91 -15.02 15.95
N LYS A 90 1.97 -14.30 17.08
CA LYS A 90 1.23 -14.65 18.30
C LYS A 90 -0.29 -14.71 18.10
N ARG A 91 -0.87 -13.76 17.36
CA ARG A 91 -2.30 -13.80 17.01
C ARG A 91 -2.64 -14.99 16.11
N MET A 92 -1.79 -15.32 15.13
CA MET A 92 -1.97 -16.48 14.27
C MET A 92 -1.89 -17.79 15.06
N LYS A 93 -0.93 -17.88 15.99
CA LYS A 93 -0.81 -18.99 16.94
C LYS A 93 -2.06 -19.14 17.79
N GLN A 94 -2.56 -18.06 18.38
CA GLN A 94 -3.78 -18.07 19.18
C GLN A 94 -4.98 -18.56 18.36
N ALA A 95 -5.16 -18.07 17.13
CA ALA A 95 -6.25 -18.48 16.26
C ALA A 95 -6.19 -19.98 15.92
N ALA A 96 -5.00 -20.53 15.66
CA ALA A 96 -4.81 -21.95 15.40
C ALA A 96 -5.09 -22.79 16.67
N GLU A 97 -4.67 -22.32 17.85
CA GLU A 97 -4.91 -23.00 19.12
C GLU A 97 -6.39 -23.00 19.53
N ASP A 98 -7.11 -21.90 19.30
CA ASP A 98 -8.55 -21.81 19.56
C ASP A 98 -9.37 -22.74 18.65
N GLU A 99 -8.99 -22.82 17.37
CA GLU A 99 -9.62 -23.73 16.42
C GLU A 99 -9.27 -25.19 16.69
N ALA A 100 -8.02 -25.50 17.04
CA ALA A 100 -7.62 -26.83 17.46
C ALA A 100 -8.40 -27.28 18.71
N LYS A 101 -8.53 -26.40 19.70
CA LYS A 101 -9.34 -26.67 20.90
C LYS A 101 -10.81 -26.93 20.56
N THR A 102 -11.40 -26.13 19.66
CA THR A 102 -12.79 -26.29 19.21
C THR A 102 -12.99 -27.57 18.41
N GLY A 103 -12.01 -27.92 17.57
CA GLY A 103 -12.01 -29.13 16.75
C GLY A 103 -11.53 -30.39 17.47
N HIS A 104 -11.16 -30.32 18.74
CA HIS A 104 -10.58 -31.41 19.53
C HIS A 104 -9.30 -32.01 18.91
N PHE A 105 -8.39 -31.13 18.53
CA PHE A 105 -7.04 -31.42 18.06
C PHE A 105 -5.99 -30.90 19.04
N LEU A 106 -4.83 -31.54 19.02
CA LEU A 106 -3.64 -31.16 19.76
C LEU A 106 -2.56 -30.70 18.78
N ILE A 107 -1.88 -29.59 19.09
CA ILE A 107 -0.74 -29.07 18.33
C ILE A 107 0.54 -29.39 19.12
N ASP A 108 1.46 -30.11 18.49
CA ASP A 108 2.76 -30.42 19.10
C ASP A 108 3.61 -29.14 19.26
N PRO A 109 4.08 -28.80 20.46
CA PRO A 109 4.79 -27.55 20.71
C PRO A 109 6.19 -27.50 20.09
N GLN A 110 6.80 -28.63 19.73
CA GLN A 110 8.14 -28.66 19.15
C GLN A 110 8.10 -28.55 17.63
N THR A 111 7.04 -29.05 17.00
CA THR A 111 6.97 -29.22 15.54
C THR A 111 5.79 -28.53 14.89
N GLY A 112 4.76 -28.16 15.65
CA GLY A 112 3.47 -27.72 15.13
C GLY A 112 2.61 -28.85 14.55
N ALA A 113 2.99 -30.12 14.72
CA ALA A 113 2.23 -31.23 14.16
C ALA A 113 0.83 -31.33 14.81
N VAL A 114 -0.21 -31.39 13.98
CA VAL A 114 -1.60 -31.48 14.44
C VAL A 114 -2.01 -32.95 14.53
N SER A 115 -2.46 -33.36 15.71
CA SER A 115 -2.91 -34.72 16.01
C SER A 115 -4.30 -34.71 16.63
N ALA A 116 -5.05 -35.79 16.44
CA ALA A 116 -6.37 -35.94 17.04
C ALA A 116 -6.23 -36.06 18.56
N ASP A 117 -7.11 -35.39 19.32
CA ASP A 117 -7.18 -35.60 20.77
C ASP A 117 -7.74 -37.01 21.05
N PRO A 118 -6.96 -37.90 21.71
CA PRO A 118 -7.38 -39.27 21.98
C PRO A 118 -8.62 -39.38 22.89
N ASN A 119 -9.01 -38.29 23.56
CA ASN A 119 -10.20 -38.26 24.41
C ASN A 119 -11.52 -38.08 23.63
N PHE A 120 -11.46 -37.87 22.31
CA PHE A 120 -12.62 -37.65 21.46
C PHE A 120 -12.66 -38.66 20.30
N GLU A 121 -13.79 -39.37 20.14
CA GLU A 121 -13.92 -40.48 19.18
C GLU A 121 -14.10 -40.05 17.71
N LYS A 122 -14.52 -38.80 17.46
CA LYS A 122 -14.76 -38.29 16.10
C LYS A 122 -14.35 -36.83 15.96
N GLN A 123 -13.32 -36.58 15.16
CA GLN A 123 -12.92 -35.23 14.72
C GLN A 123 -13.16 -35.06 13.21
N ASN A 124 -13.39 -33.82 12.80
CA ASN A 124 -13.56 -33.48 11.38
C ASN A 124 -12.19 -33.41 10.68
N PRO A 125 -11.90 -34.27 9.68
CA PRO A 125 -10.62 -34.23 8.95
C PRO A 125 -10.39 -32.92 8.18
N ASP A 126 -11.44 -32.22 7.75
CA ASP A 126 -11.29 -30.94 7.04
C ASP A 126 -10.80 -29.83 8.00
N ALA A 127 -11.32 -29.83 9.23
CA ALA A 127 -10.85 -28.92 10.27
C ALA A 127 -9.37 -29.16 10.63
N LYS A 128 -8.91 -30.41 10.61
CA LYS A 128 -7.49 -30.76 10.79
C LYS A 128 -6.61 -30.09 9.74
N ALA A 129 -7.01 -30.15 8.47
CA ALA A 129 -6.26 -29.58 7.36
C ALA A 129 -6.18 -28.04 7.46
N ASP A 130 -7.26 -27.39 7.87
CA ASP A 130 -7.30 -25.94 8.09
C ASP A 130 -6.37 -25.50 9.23
N ILE A 131 -6.37 -26.23 10.35
CA ILE A 131 -5.45 -25.99 11.48
C ILE A 131 -4.00 -26.22 11.04
N GLU A 132 -3.70 -27.31 10.32
CA GLU A 132 -2.36 -27.60 9.79
C GLU A 132 -1.86 -26.50 8.85
N SER A 133 -2.76 -25.93 8.05
CA SER A 133 -2.44 -24.79 7.19
C SER A 133 -2.09 -23.56 8.03
N LYS A 134 -2.91 -23.20 9.03
CA LYS A 134 -2.66 -22.05 9.91
C LYS A 134 -1.37 -22.20 10.72
N VAL A 135 -1.08 -23.40 11.22
CA VAL A 135 0.17 -23.69 11.94
C VAL A 135 1.38 -23.49 11.03
N ARG A 136 1.33 -24.04 9.80
CA ARG A 136 2.41 -23.86 8.82
C ARG A 136 2.64 -22.39 8.48
N MET A 137 1.56 -21.62 8.31
CA MET A 137 1.64 -20.19 8.03
C MET A 137 2.23 -19.40 9.19
N ALA A 138 1.85 -19.71 10.43
CA ALA A 138 2.40 -19.05 11.62
C ALA A 138 3.88 -19.38 11.82
N LEU A 139 4.32 -20.62 11.58
CA LEU A 139 5.74 -20.98 11.64
C LEU A 139 6.56 -20.29 10.53
N GLN A 140 6.02 -20.19 9.32
CA GLN A 140 6.65 -19.43 8.23
C GLN A 140 6.77 -17.94 8.56
N ALA A 141 5.73 -17.34 9.13
CA ALA A 141 5.76 -15.94 9.57
C ALA A 141 6.73 -15.73 10.76
N ALA A 142 6.88 -16.73 11.63
CA ALA A 142 7.88 -16.71 12.69
C ALA A 142 9.31 -16.75 12.12
N ASP A 143 9.60 -17.64 11.18
CA ASP A 143 10.91 -17.69 10.52
C ASP A 143 11.27 -16.35 9.84
N VAL A 144 10.28 -15.64 9.30
CA VAL A 144 10.45 -14.27 8.77
C VAL A 144 10.81 -13.28 9.87
N ALA A 145 10.01 -13.21 10.94
CA ALA A 145 10.24 -12.29 12.06
C ALA A 145 11.64 -12.46 12.71
N ASP A 146 12.14 -13.69 12.82
CA ASP A 146 13.50 -13.96 13.33
C ASP A 146 14.60 -13.60 12.32
N GLY A 147 14.36 -13.79 11.03
CA GLY A 147 15.24 -13.30 9.98
C GLY A 147 15.39 -11.77 10.03
N ASP A 148 14.28 -11.06 10.21
CA ASP A 148 14.24 -9.60 10.30
C ASP A 148 14.89 -9.07 11.57
N LEU A 149 14.64 -9.72 12.71
CA LEU A 149 15.30 -9.36 13.97
C LEU A 149 16.82 -9.54 13.87
N ARG A 150 17.26 -10.59 13.16
CA ARG A 150 18.68 -10.84 12.92
C ARG A 150 19.30 -9.80 12.01
N HIS A 151 18.63 -9.41 10.93
CA HIS A 151 19.05 -8.30 10.07
C HIS A 151 19.19 -7.00 10.88
N ALA A 152 18.20 -6.70 11.72
CA ALA A 152 18.24 -5.53 12.60
C ALA A 152 19.46 -5.54 13.52
N VAL A 153 19.78 -6.69 14.13
CA VAL A 153 20.98 -6.87 14.97
C VAL A 153 22.27 -6.72 14.16
N ASN A 154 22.32 -7.21 12.92
CA ASN A 154 23.48 -7.08 12.05
C ASN A 154 23.74 -5.62 11.63
N LEU A 155 22.69 -4.85 11.35
CA LEU A 155 22.78 -3.41 11.10
C LEU A 155 23.28 -2.64 12.34
N ALA A 156 22.72 -2.91 13.53
CA ALA A 156 23.14 -2.26 14.78
C ALA A 156 24.59 -2.58 15.16
N SER A 157 25.06 -3.78 14.84
CA SER A 157 26.44 -4.20 15.12
C SER A 157 27.45 -3.77 14.05
N GLY A 158 26.97 -3.25 12.91
CA GLY A 158 27.82 -2.90 11.76
C GLY A 158 28.34 -4.12 10.98
N ALA A 159 27.79 -5.30 11.22
CA ALA A 159 28.04 -6.49 10.40
C ALA A 159 27.42 -6.37 9.00
N GLU A 160 26.37 -5.55 8.88
CA GLU A 160 25.74 -5.14 7.63
C GLU A 160 25.77 -3.61 7.48
N ALA A 161 25.89 -3.12 6.25
CA ALA A 161 25.87 -1.69 5.96
C ALA A 161 24.42 -1.22 5.74
N ALA A 162 24.12 0.01 6.17
CA ALA A 162 22.86 0.66 5.86
C ALA A 162 22.63 0.76 4.34
N SER A 163 21.38 0.63 3.91
CA SER A 163 20.97 0.53 2.50
C SER A 163 21.37 1.72 1.61
N GLY A 164 21.77 2.85 2.19
CA GLY A 164 22.75 3.78 1.60
C GLY A 164 22.54 4.15 0.12
N HIS A 165 21.34 4.56 -0.30
CA HIS A 165 21.11 4.91 -1.70
C HIS A 165 21.83 6.20 -2.13
N LYS A 166 22.81 6.04 -3.02
CA LYS A 166 23.29 7.09 -3.94
C LYS A 166 22.29 7.19 -5.09
N TYR A 167 21.56 8.30 -5.18
CA TYR A 167 20.80 8.63 -6.40
C TYR A 167 21.79 8.97 -7.51
N ASN A 168 21.77 8.19 -8.59
CA ASN A 168 22.33 8.56 -9.87
C ASN A 168 21.30 9.39 -10.65
N ASP A 169 21.75 10.56 -11.06
CA ASP A 169 21.05 11.59 -11.82
C ASP A 169 21.15 11.26 -13.32
N GLU A 170 20.13 10.59 -13.87
CA GLU A 170 19.95 10.51 -15.32
C GLU A 170 18.56 11.04 -15.70
N SER A 171 18.57 12.09 -16.51
CA SER A 171 17.43 12.90 -16.91
C SER A 171 16.57 12.18 -17.96
N PHE A 172 15.30 11.92 -17.62
CA PHE A 172 14.30 11.38 -18.54
C PHE A 172 13.59 12.50 -19.34
N SER A 173 13.36 12.26 -20.63
CA SER A 173 12.79 13.23 -21.58
C SER A 173 11.26 13.23 -21.55
N TRP A 174 10.66 14.37 -21.24
CA TRP A 174 9.22 14.57 -20.96
C TRP A 174 8.30 14.67 -22.20
N THR A 175 8.82 14.52 -23.44
CA THR A 175 8.03 14.80 -24.67
C THR A 175 7.17 13.64 -25.19
N ASN A 176 7.25 12.42 -24.63
CA ASN A 176 6.52 11.24 -25.15
C ASN A 176 5.18 10.92 -24.43
N LYS A 177 4.99 11.37 -23.18
CA LYS A 177 3.81 11.01 -22.36
C LYS A 177 2.50 11.54 -22.95
N ALA A 178 2.44 12.85 -23.21
CA ALA A 178 1.21 13.50 -23.67
C ALA A 178 0.71 12.96 -25.02
N GLU A 179 1.60 12.48 -25.89
CA GLU A 179 1.23 11.86 -27.15
C GLU A 179 0.65 10.45 -26.92
N THR A 180 1.28 9.66 -26.05
CA THR A 180 0.78 8.33 -25.67
C THR A 180 -0.57 8.41 -24.96
N ASP A 181 -0.78 9.41 -24.09
CA ASP A 181 -2.07 9.68 -23.45
C ASP A 181 -3.17 9.83 -24.53
N ARG A 182 -2.93 10.69 -25.54
CA ARG A 182 -3.88 10.94 -26.63
C ARG A 182 -4.16 9.69 -27.46
N GLN A 183 -3.13 8.91 -27.78
CA GLN A 183 -3.28 7.67 -28.54
C GLN A 183 -4.12 6.63 -27.78
N ALA A 184 -3.94 6.51 -26.47
CA ALA A 184 -4.75 5.62 -25.65
C ALA A 184 -6.24 6.02 -25.64
N PHE A 185 -6.51 7.33 -25.59
CA PHE A 185 -7.87 7.87 -25.72
C PHE A 185 -8.47 7.62 -27.11
N GLU A 186 -7.73 7.94 -28.17
CA GLU A 186 -8.15 7.73 -29.56
C GLU A 186 -8.45 6.26 -29.85
N HIS A 187 -7.66 5.34 -29.29
CA HIS A 187 -7.89 3.90 -29.41
C HIS A 187 -9.20 3.46 -28.77
N MET A 188 -9.56 4.00 -27.59
CA MET A 188 -10.80 3.67 -26.89
C MET A 188 -12.05 4.31 -27.54
N PHE A 189 -11.94 5.58 -27.94
CA PHE A 189 -13.10 6.40 -28.34
C PHE A 189 -13.21 6.69 -29.84
N GLY A 190 -12.18 6.39 -30.63
CA GLY A 190 -12.14 6.65 -32.07
C GLY A 190 -12.05 8.14 -32.44
N ARG A 191 -11.72 9.01 -31.48
CA ARG A 191 -11.60 10.46 -31.66
C ARG A 191 -10.48 11.03 -30.78
N ALA A 192 -9.88 12.14 -31.20
CA ALA A 192 -8.91 12.87 -30.40
C ALA A 192 -9.55 13.46 -29.12
N PRO A 193 -8.78 13.58 -28.02
CA PRO A 193 -9.24 14.29 -26.83
C PRO A 193 -9.31 15.80 -27.09
N THR A 194 -10.38 16.44 -26.62
CA THR A 194 -10.67 17.88 -26.86
C THR A 194 -11.15 18.63 -25.62
N THR A 195 -11.62 17.91 -24.60
CA THR A 195 -12.13 18.49 -23.35
C THR A 195 -11.20 18.16 -22.18
N PRO A 196 -11.28 18.90 -21.05
CA PRO A 196 -10.54 18.53 -19.84
C PRO A 196 -10.80 17.08 -19.38
N ALA A 197 -12.07 16.62 -19.46
CA ALA A 197 -12.44 15.24 -19.15
C ALA A 197 -11.75 14.24 -20.09
N ASP A 198 -11.70 14.54 -21.40
CA ASP A 198 -10.98 13.70 -22.36
C ASP A 198 -9.49 13.56 -22.01
N PHE A 199 -8.84 14.67 -21.63
CA PHE A 199 -7.42 14.65 -21.25
C PHE A 199 -7.17 13.91 -19.92
N ALA A 200 -8.08 14.02 -18.95
CA ALA A 200 -8.01 13.22 -17.72
C ALA A 200 -8.15 11.72 -18.01
N THR A 201 -9.10 11.35 -18.87
CA THR A 201 -9.33 9.97 -19.31
C THR A 201 -8.16 9.44 -20.14
N ALA A 202 -7.57 10.27 -21.00
CA ALA A 202 -6.35 9.97 -21.74
C ALA A 202 -5.18 9.59 -20.81
N ALA A 203 -4.94 10.40 -19.77
CA ALA A 203 -3.90 10.12 -18.78
C ALA A 203 -4.15 8.83 -17.99
N ALA A 204 -5.41 8.54 -17.64
CA ALA A 204 -5.79 7.33 -16.92
C ALA A 204 -5.67 6.05 -17.77
N LEU A 205 -5.87 6.15 -19.09
CA LEU A 205 -5.78 5.04 -20.04
C LEU A 205 -4.35 4.73 -20.49
N ASN A 206 -3.37 5.59 -20.20
CA ASN A 206 -2.01 5.42 -20.69
C ASN A 206 -1.41 4.07 -20.23
N PRO A 207 -1.01 3.20 -21.18
CA PRO A 207 -0.50 1.87 -20.85
C PRO A 207 0.98 1.87 -20.44
N ASN A 208 1.63 3.02 -20.40
CA ASN A 208 3.05 3.17 -20.11
C ASN A 208 3.28 3.92 -18.79
N SER A 209 4.50 3.75 -18.27
CA SER A 209 5.02 4.49 -17.14
C SER A 209 6.11 5.47 -17.57
N TYR A 210 6.09 6.65 -16.94
CA TYR A 210 7.00 7.76 -17.15
C TYR A 210 7.58 8.31 -15.84
N ASP A 211 6.97 7.99 -14.69
CA ASP A 211 7.54 8.28 -13.38
C ASP A 211 8.84 7.45 -13.25
N PRO A 212 10.01 8.08 -13.08
CA PRO A 212 11.29 7.39 -13.05
C PRO A 212 11.34 6.25 -12.03
N LYS A 213 10.54 6.31 -10.94
CA LYS A 213 10.51 5.25 -9.94
C LYS A 213 10.02 3.92 -10.51
N ASN A 214 9.09 3.94 -11.47
CA ASN A 214 8.48 2.74 -12.05
C ASN A 214 9.38 2.08 -13.10
N GLY A 215 10.49 2.72 -13.49
CA GLY A 215 11.38 2.23 -14.54
C GLY A 215 10.63 2.03 -15.87
N ILE A 216 10.77 0.83 -16.46
CA ILE A 216 10.08 0.44 -17.70
C ILE A 216 8.83 -0.41 -17.46
N ALA A 217 8.48 -0.69 -16.19
CA ALA A 217 7.35 -1.54 -15.89
C ALA A 217 6.03 -0.83 -16.24
N GLN A 218 5.14 -1.53 -16.92
CA GLN A 218 3.86 -0.97 -17.34
C GLN A 218 2.82 -1.10 -16.20
N PRO A 219 1.91 -0.12 -16.06
CA PRO A 219 0.76 -0.24 -15.19
C PRO A 219 -0.25 -1.26 -15.73
N GLU A 220 -1.10 -1.77 -14.85
CA GLU A 220 -2.27 -2.56 -15.25
C GLU A 220 -3.52 -1.68 -15.29
N VAL A 221 -4.17 -1.60 -16.45
CA VAL A 221 -5.34 -0.74 -16.69
C VAL A 221 -6.58 -1.59 -16.94
N ARG A 222 -7.62 -1.36 -16.13
CA ARG A 222 -8.93 -2.02 -16.22
C ARG A 222 -10.03 -1.01 -16.48
N VAL A 223 -10.99 -1.37 -17.33
CA VAL A 223 -12.01 -0.45 -17.83
C VAL A 223 -13.40 -1.09 -17.84
N ALA A 224 -14.43 -0.30 -17.56
CA ALA A 224 -15.83 -0.63 -17.88
C ALA A 224 -16.54 0.60 -18.45
N LYS A 225 -17.54 0.37 -19.31
CA LYS A 225 -18.44 1.40 -19.84
C LYS A 225 -19.66 1.55 -18.95
N ILE A 226 -20.06 2.77 -18.70
CA ILE A 226 -21.26 3.16 -17.93
C ILE A 226 -22.14 4.05 -18.79
N GLU A 227 -23.40 4.26 -18.39
CA GLU A 227 -24.24 5.29 -19.00
C GLU A 227 -23.63 6.68 -18.69
N PRO A 228 -23.33 7.51 -19.72
CA PRO A 228 -22.77 8.84 -19.50
C PRO A 228 -23.80 9.80 -18.93
N HIS A 229 -23.32 10.76 -18.14
CA HIS A 229 -24.07 11.92 -17.67
C HIS A 229 -23.31 13.22 -18.05
N PRO A 230 -23.46 13.71 -19.29
CA PRO A 230 -22.77 14.92 -19.73
C PRO A 230 -23.12 16.14 -18.87
N GLY A 231 -22.11 16.95 -18.57
CA GLY A 231 -22.20 18.07 -17.64
C GLY A 231 -21.83 17.73 -16.18
N TRP A 232 -21.54 16.47 -15.86
CA TRP A 232 -21.15 16.05 -14.50
C TRP A 232 -19.63 15.95 -14.32
N GLY A 233 -18.84 16.08 -15.39
CA GLY A 233 -17.38 16.06 -15.32
C GLY A 233 -16.80 14.70 -14.94
N THR A 234 -15.66 14.71 -14.26
CA THR A 234 -14.95 13.49 -13.84
C THR A 234 -14.73 13.46 -12.34
N VAL A 235 -14.70 12.26 -11.76
CA VAL A 235 -14.30 12.07 -10.36
C VAL A 235 -13.04 11.20 -10.31
N ARG A 236 -11.95 11.74 -9.77
CA ARG A 236 -10.68 11.05 -9.57
C ARG A 236 -10.58 10.59 -8.13
N THR A 237 -10.26 9.32 -7.93
CA THR A 237 -9.93 8.72 -6.64
C THR A 237 -8.52 8.16 -6.72
N ASN A 238 -7.61 8.66 -5.89
CA ASN A 238 -6.23 8.21 -5.85
C ASN A 238 -5.91 7.57 -4.50
N PHE A 239 -5.24 6.43 -4.56
CA PHE A 239 -4.65 5.73 -3.44
C PHE A 239 -3.13 5.86 -3.53
N PHE A 240 -2.51 6.62 -2.63
CA PHE A 240 -1.08 6.90 -2.69
C PHE A 240 -0.40 6.65 -1.35
N ILE A 241 0.86 6.24 -1.40
CA ILE A 241 1.69 5.98 -0.22
C ILE A 241 2.46 7.26 0.09
N PRO A 242 2.16 7.98 1.19
CA PRO A 242 2.79 9.27 1.46
C PRO A 242 4.27 9.15 1.82
N GLN A 243 4.71 7.97 2.27
CA GLN A 243 6.11 7.71 2.59
C GLN A 243 6.94 7.54 1.31
N ARG A 244 8.24 7.77 1.43
CA ARG A 244 9.21 7.42 0.39
C ARG A 244 9.30 5.90 0.16
N GLU A 245 9.10 5.12 1.22
CA GLU A 245 9.26 3.68 1.19
C GLU A 245 8.38 3.04 2.27
N VAL A 246 7.83 1.87 1.98
CA VAL A 246 7.06 1.06 2.93
C VAL A 246 7.42 -0.41 2.86
N ALA A 247 7.29 -1.10 3.99
CA ALA A 247 7.58 -2.52 4.11
C ALA A 247 6.46 -3.39 3.54
N TYR A 248 6.84 -4.49 2.90
CA TYR A 248 5.97 -5.62 2.59
C TYR A 248 6.62 -6.92 3.11
N PRO A 249 5.83 -7.94 3.49
CA PRO A 249 6.41 -9.17 4.01
C PRO A 249 7.04 -9.93 2.83
N SER A 250 8.25 -10.49 2.97
CA SER A 250 8.93 -11.19 1.86
C SER A 250 9.49 -12.54 2.28
N LEU A 251 9.05 -13.62 1.64
CA LEU A 251 9.53 -14.98 1.96
C LEU A 251 10.99 -15.23 1.54
N SER A 252 11.47 -14.52 0.51
CA SER A 252 12.82 -14.70 -0.03
C SER A 252 13.83 -13.71 0.52
N LYS A 253 13.38 -12.56 1.02
CA LYS A 253 14.24 -11.46 1.51
C LYS A 253 14.09 -11.17 3.00
N ALA A 254 13.26 -11.93 3.73
CA ALA A 254 12.76 -11.63 5.09
C ALA A 254 11.87 -10.35 5.12
N GLN A 255 12.41 -9.21 4.68
CA GLN A 255 11.68 -7.97 4.45
C GLN A 255 11.91 -7.43 3.05
N GLY A 256 10.83 -7.13 2.36
CA GLY A 256 10.88 -6.32 1.16
C GLY A 256 10.45 -4.89 1.47
N HIS A 257 10.97 -3.95 0.69
CA HIS A 257 10.58 -2.55 0.78
C HIS A 257 10.10 -2.11 -0.59
N ASN A 258 8.93 -1.51 -0.67
CA ASN A 258 8.45 -0.86 -1.87
C ASN A 258 8.65 0.64 -1.78
N LEU A 259 9.06 1.25 -2.88
CA LEU A 259 8.97 2.70 -3.02
C LEU A 259 7.51 3.14 -2.90
N GLY A 260 7.29 4.15 -2.07
CA GLY A 260 6.04 4.86 -2.01
C GLY A 260 5.97 6.02 -3.00
N ASP A 261 4.92 6.81 -2.93
CA ASP A 261 4.72 7.97 -3.82
C ASP A 261 5.38 9.24 -3.28
N ASN A 262 5.85 9.24 -2.03
CA ASN A 262 6.61 10.32 -1.40
C ASN A 262 5.97 11.71 -1.57
N ARG A 263 4.65 11.80 -1.39
CA ARG A 263 3.89 13.03 -1.60
C ARG A 263 2.82 13.22 -0.53
N GLY A 264 2.28 14.44 -0.47
CA GLY A 264 1.05 14.75 0.24
C GLY A 264 -0.16 14.71 -0.71
N PHE A 265 -1.29 15.21 -0.21
CA PHE A 265 -2.47 15.43 -1.04
C PHE A 265 -2.17 16.43 -2.15
N ASP A 266 -2.57 16.09 -3.36
CA ASP A 266 -2.36 16.95 -4.52
C ASP A 266 -3.54 16.82 -5.50
N PRO A 267 -4.38 17.87 -5.64
CA PRO A 267 -5.49 17.86 -6.58
C PRO A 267 -5.06 17.70 -8.04
N TYR A 268 -3.79 17.92 -8.38
CA TYR A 268 -3.27 17.81 -9.73
C TYR A 268 -2.32 16.63 -9.92
N ALA A 269 -2.28 15.69 -8.96
CA ALA A 269 -1.48 14.49 -9.10
C ALA A 269 -1.87 13.72 -10.37
N ASP A 270 -0.88 13.45 -11.22
CA ASP A 270 -1.02 12.54 -12.35
C ASP A 270 -1.41 11.14 -11.81
N PRO A 271 -2.28 10.38 -12.52
CA PRO A 271 -2.60 9.00 -12.14
C PRO A 271 -1.37 8.13 -11.84
N GLU A 272 -0.19 8.46 -12.39
CA GLU A 272 1.05 7.71 -12.16
C GLU A 272 1.70 7.96 -10.79
N HIS A 273 1.42 9.11 -10.20
CA HIS A 273 1.95 9.50 -8.90
C HIS A 273 1.13 8.90 -7.73
N SER A 274 0.40 7.82 -7.99
CA SER A 274 -0.37 7.07 -7.00
C SER A 274 -0.04 5.58 -7.14
N ARG A 275 -0.41 4.74 -6.17
CA ARG A 275 -0.32 3.27 -6.35
C ARG A 275 -1.49 2.74 -7.15
N VAL A 276 -2.69 3.24 -6.83
CA VAL A 276 -3.91 2.95 -7.58
C VAL A 276 -4.63 4.26 -7.85
N SER A 277 -5.18 4.40 -9.05
CA SER A 277 -6.09 5.49 -9.38
C SER A 277 -7.35 4.95 -10.03
N VAL A 278 -8.47 5.58 -9.74
CA VAL A 278 -9.78 5.29 -10.31
C VAL A 278 -10.35 6.60 -10.84
N LEU A 279 -10.68 6.64 -12.13
CA LEU A 279 -11.37 7.73 -12.77
C LEU A 279 -12.78 7.27 -13.14
N VAL A 280 -13.79 7.98 -12.65
CA VAL A 280 -15.16 7.89 -13.17
C VAL A 280 -15.39 9.10 -14.06
N ASP A 281 -15.42 8.87 -15.37
CA ASP A 281 -15.69 9.90 -16.37
C ASP A 281 -17.15 9.83 -16.80
N TYR A 282 -17.96 10.76 -16.27
CA TYR A 282 -19.37 10.87 -16.61
C TYR A 282 -19.60 11.52 -17.97
N GLU A 283 -18.64 12.26 -18.51
CA GLU A 283 -18.76 12.86 -19.85
C GLU A 283 -18.67 11.79 -20.94
N ASN A 284 -17.67 10.90 -20.82
CA ASN A 284 -17.42 9.84 -21.80
C ASN A 284 -18.04 8.47 -21.43
N GLY A 285 -18.61 8.34 -20.24
CA GLY A 285 -19.30 7.13 -19.80
C GLY A 285 -18.34 5.96 -19.55
N VAL A 286 -17.25 6.20 -18.81
CA VAL A 286 -16.24 5.18 -18.55
C VAL A 286 -15.75 5.20 -17.10
N ILE A 287 -15.44 4.02 -16.57
CA ILE A 287 -14.66 3.84 -15.36
C ILE A 287 -13.30 3.30 -15.78
N VAL A 288 -12.22 3.96 -15.36
CA VAL A 288 -10.84 3.51 -15.60
C VAL A 288 -10.18 3.30 -14.24
N THR A 289 -9.65 2.09 -14.00
CA THR A 289 -8.80 1.79 -12.85
C THR A 289 -7.40 1.49 -13.34
N ARG A 290 -6.40 2.11 -12.72
CA ARG A 290 -4.98 1.92 -13.04
C ARG A 290 -4.23 1.55 -11.77
N GLN A 291 -3.60 0.38 -11.77
CA GLN A 291 -2.63 -0.03 -10.76
C GLN A 291 -1.22 0.20 -11.30
N ASN A 292 -0.47 1.11 -10.69
CA ASN A 292 0.92 1.37 -11.07
C ASN A 292 1.86 0.30 -10.48
N PRO A 293 3.05 0.11 -11.07
CA PRO A 293 4.01 -0.88 -10.58
C PRO A 293 4.38 -0.66 -9.11
N SER A 294 4.39 -1.73 -8.31
CA SER A 294 5.21 -1.80 -7.10
C SER A 294 6.68 -1.81 -7.52
N VAL A 295 7.55 -1.20 -6.73
CA VAL A 295 8.99 -1.12 -7.02
C VAL A 295 9.75 -1.50 -5.77
N ASP A 296 10.42 -2.65 -5.80
CA ASP A 296 11.27 -3.08 -4.72
C ASP A 296 12.48 -2.13 -4.63
N SER A 297 12.61 -1.40 -3.52
CA SER A 297 13.59 -0.33 -3.38
C SER A 297 15.04 -0.83 -3.36
N VAL A 298 15.26 -2.09 -2.96
CA VAL A 298 16.59 -2.70 -2.87
C VAL A 298 17.07 -3.18 -4.23
N SER A 299 16.24 -3.96 -4.93
CA SER A 299 16.59 -4.56 -6.22
C SER A 299 16.29 -3.65 -7.41
N GLY A 300 15.42 -2.66 -7.25
CA GLY A 300 14.87 -1.86 -8.35
C GLY A 300 13.90 -2.63 -9.24
N GLU A 301 13.52 -3.86 -8.86
CA GLU A 301 12.54 -4.64 -9.62
C GLU A 301 11.17 -3.98 -9.53
N ALA A 302 10.54 -3.77 -10.68
CA ALA A 302 9.25 -3.12 -10.79
C ALA A 302 8.23 -4.03 -11.47
N MET A 303 7.07 -4.20 -10.85
CA MET A 303 6.00 -5.06 -11.36
C MET A 303 4.63 -4.52 -10.95
N ALA A 304 3.68 -4.48 -11.89
CA ALA A 304 2.29 -4.19 -11.58
C ALA A 304 1.54 -5.46 -11.17
N GLY A 305 0.66 -5.34 -10.17
CA GLY A 305 -0.31 -6.38 -9.85
C GLY A 305 -1.56 -6.31 -10.75
N HIS A 306 -2.39 -7.33 -10.68
CA HIS A 306 -3.66 -7.43 -11.41
C HIS A 306 -4.83 -7.08 -10.48
N PRO A 307 -5.38 -5.86 -10.53
CA PRO A 307 -6.42 -5.45 -9.59
C PRO A 307 -7.71 -6.24 -9.82
N TRP A 308 -8.33 -6.71 -8.75
CA TRP A 308 -9.68 -7.26 -8.79
C TRP A 308 -10.66 -6.12 -8.61
N VAL A 309 -11.34 -5.72 -9.67
CA VAL A 309 -12.25 -4.57 -9.66
C VAL A 309 -13.57 -4.97 -10.30
N THR A 310 -14.65 -4.66 -9.59
CA THR A 310 -16.01 -4.82 -10.10
C THR A 310 -16.76 -3.52 -9.90
N ALA A 311 -17.65 -3.17 -10.82
CA ALA A 311 -18.46 -1.97 -10.71
C ALA A 311 -19.90 -2.18 -11.14
N GLY A 312 -20.78 -1.34 -10.60
CA GLY A 312 -22.20 -1.29 -10.92
C GLY A 312 -22.67 0.16 -10.96
N GLN A 313 -23.75 0.44 -11.68
CA GLN A 313 -24.30 1.78 -11.83
C GLN A 313 -25.80 1.77 -11.52
N ASN A 314 -26.27 2.82 -10.88
CA ASN A 314 -27.70 3.10 -10.74
C ASN A 314 -28.18 4.16 -11.74
N THR A 315 -29.48 4.16 -12.04
CA THR A 315 -30.12 5.12 -12.98
C THR A 315 -30.03 6.58 -12.54
N ASN A 316 -29.71 6.83 -11.27
CA ASN A 316 -29.42 8.17 -10.76
C ASN A 316 -27.94 8.58 -10.96
N GLY A 317 -27.18 7.81 -11.73
CA GLY A 317 -25.77 8.05 -12.03
C GLY A 317 -24.79 7.67 -10.93
N ALA A 318 -25.24 7.11 -9.79
CA ALA A 318 -24.31 6.61 -8.78
C ALA A 318 -23.59 5.35 -9.28
N VAL A 319 -22.27 5.28 -9.06
CA VAL A 319 -21.39 4.19 -9.47
C VAL A 319 -20.74 3.58 -8.24
N ALA A 320 -20.91 2.27 -8.06
CA ALA A 320 -20.27 1.49 -7.01
C ALA A 320 -19.05 0.80 -7.60
N ILE A 321 -17.93 0.85 -6.89
CA ILE A 321 -16.66 0.26 -7.29
C ILE A 321 -16.14 -0.52 -6.09
N ALA A 322 -16.20 -1.85 -6.18
CA ALA A 322 -15.57 -2.75 -5.23
C ALA A 322 -14.23 -3.19 -5.79
N TYR A 323 -13.18 -3.10 -4.98
CA TYR A 323 -11.81 -3.33 -5.42
C TYR A 323 -11.00 -4.11 -4.39
N SER A 324 -10.00 -4.84 -4.87
CA SER A 324 -8.91 -5.43 -4.08
C SER A 324 -7.65 -5.46 -4.94
N THR A 325 -6.63 -4.73 -4.49
CA THR A 325 -5.34 -4.60 -5.18
C THR A 325 -4.24 -4.97 -4.20
N ALA A 326 -3.27 -5.76 -4.61
CA ALA A 326 -2.20 -6.20 -3.74
C ALA A 326 -0.84 -5.96 -4.40
N ASP A 327 0.17 -5.89 -3.55
CA ASP A 327 1.55 -5.85 -3.98
C ASP A 327 1.93 -7.21 -4.62
N PRO A 328 2.37 -7.25 -5.90
CA PRO A 328 2.72 -8.50 -6.55
C PRO A 328 3.97 -9.16 -5.94
N PHE A 329 4.77 -8.44 -5.14
CA PHE A 329 5.88 -9.03 -4.37
C PHE A 329 5.46 -9.67 -3.03
N SER A 330 4.16 -9.63 -2.69
CA SER A 330 3.65 -10.24 -1.45
C SER A 330 3.99 -11.73 -1.34
N PRO A 331 4.12 -12.29 -0.12
CA PRO A 331 4.36 -13.72 0.11
C PRO A 331 3.30 -14.58 -0.57
N GLY A 332 3.71 -15.55 -1.38
CA GLY A 332 2.77 -16.40 -2.13
C GLY A 332 2.05 -15.68 -3.28
N GLY A 333 2.46 -14.45 -3.60
CA GLY A 333 1.94 -13.64 -4.69
C GLY A 333 0.67 -12.86 -4.34
N GLU A 334 0.30 -11.93 -5.22
CA GLU A 334 -0.86 -11.06 -5.02
C GLU A 334 -2.20 -11.78 -4.86
N GLY A 335 -2.37 -12.97 -5.44
CA GLY A 335 -3.60 -13.75 -5.31
C GLY A 335 -3.86 -14.16 -3.86
N LEU A 336 -2.81 -14.64 -3.17
CA LEU A 336 -2.89 -15.01 -1.76
C LEU A 336 -3.11 -13.80 -0.86
N ALA A 337 -2.44 -12.69 -1.17
CA ALA A 337 -2.58 -11.43 -0.44
C ALA A 337 -4.03 -10.91 -0.48
N LYS A 338 -4.72 -11.01 -1.62
CA LYS A 338 -6.12 -10.59 -1.75
C LYS A 338 -7.08 -11.49 -0.97
N VAL A 339 -6.93 -12.82 -1.06
CA VAL A 339 -7.85 -13.74 -0.37
C VAL A 339 -7.65 -13.77 1.15
N THR A 340 -6.48 -13.36 1.65
CA THR A 340 -6.19 -13.24 3.09
C THR A 340 -6.49 -11.84 3.65
N GLY A 341 -6.96 -10.91 2.82
CA GLY A 341 -7.28 -9.53 3.22
C GLY A 341 -6.05 -8.61 3.35
N TYR A 342 -4.84 -9.10 3.08
CA TYR A 342 -3.62 -8.29 3.06
C TYR A 342 -3.47 -7.57 1.71
N SER A 343 -4.44 -6.71 1.40
CA SER A 343 -4.55 -5.98 0.14
C SER A 343 -5.20 -4.61 0.38
N VAL A 344 -5.00 -3.65 -0.52
CA VAL A 344 -5.76 -2.40 -0.53
C VAL A 344 -7.12 -2.72 -1.11
N HIS A 345 -8.14 -2.76 -0.26
CA HIS A 345 -9.49 -3.21 -0.61
C HIS A 345 -10.58 -2.33 -0.03
N GLY A 346 -11.78 -2.46 -0.58
CA GLY A 346 -12.96 -1.74 -0.12
C GLY A 346 -14.03 -1.65 -1.20
N GLN A 347 -15.07 -0.89 -0.88
CA GLN A 347 -16.10 -0.51 -1.84
C GLN A 347 -16.43 0.96 -1.66
N VAL A 348 -16.27 1.73 -2.73
CA VAL A 348 -16.66 3.14 -2.80
C VAL A 348 -17.83 3.33 -3.74
N VAL A 349 -18.71 4.27 -3.39
CA VAL A 349 -19.82 4.70 -4.21
C VAL A 349 -19.62 6.17 -4.51
N ILE A 350 -19.56 6.49 -5.79
CA ILE A 350 -19.32 7.83 -6.30
C ILE A 350 -20.57 8.26 -7.06
N GLN A 351 -21.07 9.45 -6.78
CA GLN A 351 -22.13 10.07 -7.59
C GLN A 351 -21.64 11.43 -8.04
N GLY A 352 -21.56 11.64 -9.36
CA GLY A 352 -21.27 12.95 -9.93
C GLY A 352 -22.45 13.92 -9.76
N GLY A 353 -22.30 15.12 -10.32
CA GLY A 353 -23.36 16.11 -10.34
C GLY A 353 -22.89 17.45 -10.89
N PRO A 354 -23.81 18.29 -11.39
CA PRO A 354 -23.47 19.61 -11.92
C PRO A 354 -22.94 20.56 -10.83
N ASP A 355 -23.29 20.32 -9.57
CA ASP A 355 -22.94 21.15 -8.42
C ASP A 355 -21.84 20.52 -7.53
N GLY A 356 -21.27 19.39 -7.96
CA GLY A 356 -20.27 18.66 -7.18
C GLY A 356 -20.53 17.16 -7.17
N ALA A 357 -19.49 16.39 -6.82
CA ALA A 357 -19.59 14.97 -6.59
C ALA A 357 -19.76 14.63 -5.10
N LYS A 358 -20.33 13.45 -4.84
CA LYS A 358 -20.41 12.82 -3.52
C LYS A 358 -19.71 11.47 -3.54
N ILE A 359 -19.20 11.08 -2.37
CA ILE A 359 -18.64 9.76 -2.14
C ILE A 359 -19.18 9.15 -0.85
N GLY A 360 -19.32 7.84 -0.81
CA GLY A 360 -19.57 7.05 0.39
C GLY A 360 -18.99 5.64 0.29
N GLY A 361 -18.76 4.97 1.41
CA GLY A 361 -18.38 3.55 1.42
C GLY A 361 -17.32 3.21 2.45
N ASN A 362 -16.41 2.30 2.11
CA ASN A 362 -15.30 1.90 2.97
C ASN A 362 -14.00 1.74 2.18
N VAL A 363 -12.89 1.98 2.87
CA VAL A 363 -11.52 1.84 2.36
C VAL A 363 -10.66 1.20 3.44
N THR A 364 -9.58 0.51 3.08
CA THR A 364 -8.54 0.11 4.04
C THR A 364 -7.94 1.32 4.75
N GLN A 365 -7.42 1.12 5.97
CA GLN A 365 -6.76 2.18 6.75
C GLN A 365 -5.36 2.54 6.23
N PHE A 366 -4.91 1.86 5.16
CA PHE A 366 -3.73 2.19 4.37
C PHE A 366 -4.03 1.85 2.90
N PRO A 367 -3.59 2.65 1.90
CA PRO A 367 -2.74 3.82 1.98
C PRO A 367 -3.54 5.13 2.18
N ALA A 368 -3.00 6.30 1.83
CA ALA A 368 -3.77 7.55 1.80
C ALA A 368 -4.80 7.53 0.66
N VAL A 369 -5.92 8.21 0.84
CA VAL A 369 -6.99 8.33 -0.15
C VAL A 369 -7.29 9.81 -0.40
N GLU A 370 -7.39 10.22 -1.65
CA GLU A 370 -7.85 11.55 -2.06
C GLU A 370 -8.86 11.42 -3.21
N VAL A 371 -9.89 12.27 -3.19
CA VAL A 371 -10.99 12.26 -4.13
C VAL A 371 -11.26 13.69 -4.57
N TYR A 372 -11.25 13.90 -5.88
CA TYR A 372 -11.46 15.19 -6.51
C TYR A 372 -12.54 15.09 -7.57
N HIS A 373 -13.33 16.16 -7.71
CA HIS A 373 -14.29 16.33 -8.79
C HIS A 373 -13.77 17.40 -9.74
N ASP A 374 -13.57 17.05 -11.01
CA ASP A 374 -13.20 18.00 -12.06
C ASP A 374 -14.45 18.33 -12.87
N SER A 375 -14.97 19.52 -12.66
CA SER A 375 -16.16 19.99 -13.37
C SER A 375 -15.89 20.21 -14.86
N PRO A 376 -16.93 20.19 -15.72
CA PRO A 376 -16.78 20.49 -17.16
C PRO A 376 -16.23 21.90 -17.44
N LYS A 377 -16.28 22.80 -16.45
CA LYS A 377 -15.75 24.17 -16.54
C LYS A 377 -14.25 24.25 -16.22
N GLY A 378 -13.60 23.11 -15.93
CA GLY A 378 -12.18 23.06 -15.59
C GLY A 378 -11.86 23.48 -14.15
N VAL A 379 -12.85 23.47 -13.25
CA VAL A 379 -12.65 23.68 -11.81
C VAL A 379 -12.54 22.33 -11.12
N THR A 380 -11.52 22.16 -10.27
CA THR A 380 -11.30 20.97 -9.45
C THR A 380 -11.71 21.25 -8.01
N ASP A 381 -12.62 20.45 -7.48
CA ASP A 381 -13.09 20.51 -6.09
C ASP A 381 -12.62 19.29 -5.29
N THR A 382 -12.19 19.50 -4.04
CA THR A 382 -11.87 18.41 -3.11
C THR A 382 -13.16 17.81 -2.57
N VAL A 383 -13.37 16.52 -2.84
CA VAL A 383 -14.54 15.76 -2.37
C VAL A 383 -14.23 15.07 -1.04
N PHE A 384 -13.06 14.43 -0.93
CA PHE A 384 -12.66 13.69 0.27
C PHE A 384 -11.13 13.52 0.32
N THR A 385 -10.55 13.57 1.51
CA THR A 385 -9.14 13.21 1.74
C THR A 385 -9.00 12.49 3.08
N ASN A 386 -8.12 11.49 3.12
CA ASN A 386 -7.82 10.75 4.33
C ASN A 386 -6.38 10.21 4.30
N MET A 387 -5.61 10.51 5.35
CA MET A 387 -4.27 9.93 5.53
C MET A 387 -4.38 8.51 6.12
N PRO A 388 -3.39 7.64 5.89
CA PRO A 388 -3.40 6.32 6.50
C PRO A 388 -3.34 6.46 8.03
N ALA A 389 -3.94 5.50 8.74
CA ALA A 389 -3.95 5.49 10.21
C ALA A 389 -2.53 5.41 10.79
N ASN A 390 -1.59 4.82 10.05
CA ASN A 390 -0.17 4.78 10.37
C ASN A 390 0.64 5.32 9.20
N THR A 391 1.36 6.43 9.45
CA THR A 391 2.18 7.13 8.47
C THR A 391 3.68 6.76 8.53
N THR A 392 4.04 5.68 9.20
CA THR A 392 5.40 5.11 9.15
C THR A 392 5.57 4.22 7.92
N SER A 393 6.80 3.77 7.66
CA SER A 393 7.09 2.77 6.61
C SER A 393 6.35 1.45 6.83
N TYR A 394 5.83 1.19 8.03
CA TYR A 394 5.06 -0.02 8.37
C TYR A 394 3.55 0.13 8.26
N GLY A 395 3.07 1.26 7.72
CA GLY A 395 1.65 1.49 7.45
C GLY A 395 0.92 0.29 6.83
N PRO A 396 1.47 -0.40 5.80
CA PRO A 396 0.82 -1.56 5.20
C PRO A 396 0.55 -2.72 6.18
N MET A 397 1.47 -3.00 7.10
CA MET A 397 1.41 -4.17 8.01
C MET A 397 0.19 -4.17 8.92
N VAL A 398 -0.32 -2.97 9.24
CA VAL A 398 -1.42 -2.78 10.16
C VAL A 398 -2.67 -2.27 9.43
N GLY A 399 -2.48 -1.35 8.49
CA GLY A 399 -3.58 -0.65 7.85
C GLY A 399 -4.28 -1.44 6.74
N LEU A 400 -3.64 -2.46 6.16
CA LEU A 400 -4.28 -3.31 5.14
C LEU A 400 -5.29 -4.30 5.74
N LEU A 401 -5.14 -4.66 7.02
CA LEU A 401 -5.98 -5.65 7.71
C LEU A 401 -7.34 -5.08 8.17
N ASN A 402 -7.50 -3.76 8.16
CA ASN A 402 -8.67 -3.08 8.69
C ASN A 402 -9.24 -2.10 7.68
N THR A 403 -10.56 -1.99 7.63
CA THR A 403 -11.28 -0.99 6.84
C THR A 403 -11.91 0.07 7.72
N GLN A 404 -12.14 1.25 7.15
CA GLN A 404 -12.89 2.34 7.77
C GLN A 404 -13.96 2.85 6.82
N GLY A 405 -15.10 3.27 7.38
CA GLY A 405 -16.16 3.93 6.62
C GLY A 405 -15.77 5.36 6.23
N ILE A 406 -16.20 5.80 5.04
CA ILE A 406 -15.94 7.14 4.52
C ILE A 406 -17.20 7.74 3.90
N GLY A 407 -17.28 9.07 3.91
CA GLY A 407 -18.28 9.83 3.18
C GLY A 407 -19.74 9.58 3.60
N ASP A 408 -20.64 9.62 2.63
CA ASP A 408 -22.09 9.52 2.80
C ASP A 408 -22.55 8.06 2.87
N GLY A 409 -22.90 7.60 4.08
CA GLY A 409 -23.41 6.25 4.30
C GLY A 409 -24.79 5.99 3.69
N GLU A 410 -25.61 7.02 3.44
CA GLU A 410 -26.88 6.84 2.72
C GLU A 410 -26.63 6.59 1.24
N LEU A 411 -25.73 7.35 0.62
CA LEU A 411 -25.31 7.10 -0.76
C LEU A 411 -24.80 5.67 -0.93
N TYR A 412 -23.95 5.20 0.00
CA TYR A 412 -23.45 3.82 -0.01
C TYR A 412 -24.59 2.79 0.00
N ARG A 413 -25.60 2.99 0.86
CA ARG A 413 -26.77 2.09 0.97
C ARG A 413 -27.60 2.02 -0.30
N THR A 414 -27.65 3.08 -1.12
CA THR A 414 -28.42 3.06 -2.37
C THR A 414 -27.92 2.01 -3.38
N MET A 415 -26.69 1.51 -3.22
CA MET A 415 -26.05 0.54 -4.11
C MET A 415 -26.12 -0.90 -3.62
N ALA A 416 -26.80 -1.19 -2.49
CA ALA A 416 -26.71 -2.50 -1.83
C ALA A 416 -27.20 -3.68 -2.71
N ASN A 417 -28.15 -3.44 -3.61
CA ASN A 417 -28.65 -4.44 -4.57
C ASN A 417 -28.18 -4.22 -6.01
N THR A 418 -27.27 -3.27 -6.25
CA THR A 418 -26.74 -3.00 -7.59
C THR A 418 -25.82 -4.15 -8.02
N PRO A 419 -26.10 -4.83 -9.16
CA PRO A 419 -25.21 -5.87 -9.68
C PRO A 419 -23.82 -5.31 -10.01
N LEU A 420 -22.78 -5.99 -9.56
CA LEU A 420 -21.39 -5.63 -9.84
C LEU A 420 -20.83 -6.49 -10.98
N VAL A 421 -20.22 -5.85 -11.97
CA VAL A 421 -19.61 -6.46 -13.15
C VAL A 421 -18.10 -6.26 -13.08
N PRO A 422 -17.28 -7.32 -13.23
CA PRO A 422 -15.83 -7.17 -13.30
C PRO A 422 -15.40 -6.23 -14.42
N LEU A 423 -14.43 -5.35 -14.17
CA LEU A 423 -13.84 -4.51 -15.23
C LEU A 423 -13.00 -5.36 -16.19
N GLY A 424 -13.03 -5.01 -17.48
CA GLY A 424 -12.29 -5.68 -18.54
C GLY A 424 -10.96 -5.00 -18.86
N THR A 425 -10.32 -5.42 -19.94
CA THR A 425 -9.16 -4.72 -20.50
C THR A 425 -9.62 -3.52 -21.33
N VAL A 426 -8.70 -2.60 -21.64
CA VAL A 426 -8.95 -1.45 -22.54
C VAL A 426 -9.53 -1.90 -23.90
N ASN A 427 -9.13 -3.07 -24.41
CA ASN A 427 -9.58 -3.60 -25.70
C ASN A 427 -10.96 -4.29 -25.66
N ALA A 428 -11.42 -4.67 -24.47
CA ALA A 428 -12.68 -5.38 -24.27
C ALA A 428 -13.38 -4.93 -22.97
N PRO A 429 -13.74 -3.64 -22.85
CA PRO A 429 -14.43 -3.14 -21.67
C PRO A 429 -15.87 -3.68 -21.66
N PRO A 430 -16.34 -4.29 -20.57
CA PRO A 430 -17.74 -4.65 -20.42
C PRO A 430 -18.61 -3.40 -20.30
N VAL A 431 -19.90 -3.56 -20.60
CA VAL A 431 -20.91 -2.52 -20.47
C VAL A 431 -21.73 -2.80 -19.21
N ILE A 432 -21.75 -1.84 -18.29
CA ILE A 432 -22.57 -1.88 -17.08
C ILE A 432 -23.95 -1.34 -17.43
N THR A 433 -24.98 -2.12 -17.10
CA THR A 433 -26.38 -1.68 -17.28
C THR A 433 -26.87 -1.03 -15.99
N PRO A 434 -27.37 0.22 -16.03
CA PRO A 434 -27.87 0.89 -14.84
C PRO A 434 -29.08 0.20 -14.23
N THR A 435 -29.14 0.16 -12.90
CA THR A 435 -30.28 -0.39 -12.14
C THR A 435 -31.00 0.68 -11.33
N MET A 436 -32.25 0.43 -10.96
CA MET A 436 -32.96 1.35 -10.07
C MET A 436 -32.29 1.37 -8.68
N PRO A 437 -32.06 2.55 -8.09
CA PRO A 437 -31.47 2.63 -6.75
C PRO A 437 -32.42 2.05 -5.69
N GLU A 438 -31.83 1.50 -4.63
CA GLU A 438 -32.61 0.98 -3.52
C GLU A 438 -33.35 2.12 -2.80
N PRO A 439 -34.65 1.98 -2.50
CA PRO A 439 -35.37 2.97 -1.70
C PRO A 439 -34.75 3.06 -0.31
N LEU A 440 -34.35 4.26 0.09
CA LEU A 440 -33.97 4.53 1.47
C LEU A 440 -35.20 4.33 2.36
N HIS A 441 -35.25 3.21 3.09
CA HIS A 441 -36.27 3.00 4.10
C HIS A 441 -35.95 3.92 5.29
N LEU A 442 -36.67 5.04 5.39
CA LEU A 442 -36.68 5.81 6.63
C LEU A 442 -37.15 4.87 7.76
N PRO A 443 -36.51 4.88 8.94
CA PRO A 443 -37.06 4.16 10.07
C PRO A 443 -38.47 4.70 10.31
N VAL A 444 -39.45 3.80 10.19
CA VAL A 444 -40.85 4.08 10.57
C VAL A 444 -40.79 4.51 12.02
N GLY A 445 -41.11 5.79 12.27
CA GLY A 445 -40.96 6.40 13.58
C GLY A 445 -41.56 5.53 14.69
N GLU A 446 -40.77 5.31 15.73
CA GLU A 446 -41.32 4.95 17.03
C GLU A 446 -42.32 6.05 17.43
N ARG A 447 -43.60 5.68 17.47
CA ARG A 447 -44.66 6.42 18.14
C ARG A 447 -44.89 5.84 19.51
#